data_AF-A0A480B284-F1
#
_entry.id   AF-A0A480B284-F1
#
_cell.length_a   1.000
_cell.length_b   1.000
_cell.length_c   1.000
_cell.angle_alpha   90.00
_cell.angle_beta   90.00
_cell.angle_gamma   90.00
#
_symmetry.space_group_name_H-M   'P 1'
#
loop_
_entity.id
_entity.type
_entity.pdbx_description
1 polymer ?
#
loop_
_entity_poly.entity_id
_entity_poly.type
_entity_poly.pdbx_seq_one_letter_code
_entity_poly.pdbx_strand_id
1 'polypeptide(L)'
;MEIIKWFGFNTIPIGIIISIFLLIYGKIKHIKYLDPEVPLGRLLFFVGNTFALGIGFFSVKYGPAAMDSKTITEGIMYIILGYSFCIYGFTFFFMTGMRRSYDIGFPFWIYPLFIVVTSLSRLVDEDIFQFLLLGMYIFLLEPGRNNN
;
A
#
# COMPACT_ATOMS: atom_id res chain seq x y z
N MET A 1 -1.14 26.46 -12.21
CA MET A 1 0.01 25.83 -11.50
C MET A 1 -0.37 25.36 -10.10
N GLU A 2 -1.23 26.08 -9.36
CA GLU A 2 -1.65 25.70 -7.99
C GLU A 2 -2.32 24.32 -7.92
N ILE A 3 -3.19 23.98 -8.87
CA ILE A 3 -3.84 22.66 -8.94
C ILE A 3 -2.81 21.53 -9.01
N ILE A 4 -1.76 21.69 -9.83
CA ILE A 4 -0.68 20.70 -9.97
C ILE A 4 0.06 20.53 -8.65
N LYS A 5 0.39 21.64 -7.97
CA LYS A 5 1.05 21.61 -6.66
C LYS A 5 0.20 20.91 -5.62
N TRP A 6 -1.11 21.17 -5.61
CA TRP A 6 -2.05 20.51 -4.71
C TRP A 6 -2.12 19.00 -4.96
N PHE A 7 -2.23 18.57 -6.23
CA PHE A 7 -2.21 17.15 -6.57
C PHE A 7 -0.87 16.48 -6.24
N GLY A 8 0.25 17.17 -6.48
CA GLY A 8 1.59 16.69 -6.15
C GLY A 8 1.78 16.48 -4.65
N PHE A 9 1.35 17.45 -3.82
CA PHE A 9 1.39 17.33 -2.36
C PHE A 9 0.54 16.17 -1.85
N ASN A 10 -0.65 15.97 -2.43
CA ASN A 10 -1.60 14.95 -1.99
C ASN A 10 -1.42 13.58 -2.69
N THR A 11 -0.33 13.36 -3.43
CA THR A 11 -0.09 12.12 -4.18
C THR A 11 -0.25 10.86 -3.33
N ILE A 12 0.41 10.84 -2.16
CA ILE A 12 0.40 9.69 -1.25
C ILE A 12 -0.99 9.50 -0.60
N PRO A 13 -1.57 10.48 0.11
CA PRO A 13 -2.86 10.27 0.78
C PRO A 13 -3.98 9.91 -0.19
N ILE A 14 -4.05 10.57 -1.35
CA ILE A 14 -5.07 10.26 -2.36
C ILE A 14 -4.81 8.88 -2.98
N GLY A 15 -3.55 8.52 -3.27
CA GLY A 15 -3.21 7.21 -3.80
C GLY A 15 -3.58 6.07 -2.85
N ILE A 16 -3.33 6.21 -1.54
CA ILE A 16 -3.76 5.24 -0.52
C ILE A 16 -5.29 5.09 -0.50
N ILE A 17 -6.01 6.21 -0.52
CA ILE A 17 -7.48 6.20 -0.52
C ILE A 17 -8.01 5.46 -1.75
N ILE A 18 -7.50 5.76 -2.94
CA ILE A 18 -7.89 5.09 -4.19
C ILE A 18 -7.58 3.59 -4.12
N SER A 19 -6.40 3.21 -3.62
CA SER A 19 -6.04 1.81 -3.41
C SER A 19 -7.06 1.10 -2.55
N ILE A 20 -7.44 1.65 -1.39
CA ILE A 20 -8.45 1.03 -0.50
C ILE A 20 -9.80 0.86 -1.21
N PHE A 21 -10.26 1.88 -1.95
CA PHE A 21 -11.51 1.78 -2.71
C PHE A 21 -11.45 0.69 -3.79
N LEU A 22 -10.31 0.52 -4.47
CA LEU A 22 -10.12 -0.54 -5.47
C LEU A 22 -10.20 -1.94 -4.84
N LEU A 23 -9.69 -2.12 -3.62
CA LEU A 23 -9.78 -3.39 -2.88
C LEU A 23 -11.21 -3.70 -2.49
N ILE A 24 -11.94 -2.72 -1.96
CA ILE A 24 -13.36 -2.86 -1.59
C ILE A 24 -14.17 -3.22 -2.83
N TYR A 25 -13.96 -2.50 -3.94
CA TYR A 25 -14.62 -2.79 -5.21
C TYR A 25 -14.28 -4.19 -5.72
N GLY A 26 -13.00 -4.55 -5.69
CA GLY A 26 -12.49 -5.86 -6.09
C GLY A 26 -13.13 -7.01 -5.32
N LYS A 27 -13.28 -6.85 -4.01
CA LYS A 27 -14.01 -7.78 -3.14
C LYS A 27 -15.48 -7.92 -3.55
N ILE A 28 -16.21 -6.80 -3.67
CA ILE A 28 -17.66 -6.81 -4.00
C ILE A 28 -17.91 -7.52 -5.36
N LYS A 29 -16.97 -7.37 -6.31
CA LYS A 29 -17.06 -7.96 -7.64
C LYS A 29 -16.32 -9.30 -7.79
N HIS A 30 -15.75 -9.84 -6.72
CA HIS A 30 -14.94 -11.07 -6.74
C HIS A 30 -13.86 -11.09 -7.85
N ILE A 31 -13.19 -9.95 -8.05
CA ILE A 31 -12.11 -9.85 -9.04
C ILE A 31 -10.89 -10.57 -8.49
N LYS A 32 -10.50 -11.69 -9.11
CA LYS A 32 -9.41 -12.58 -8.66
C LYS A 32 -8.12 -11.86 -8.21
N TYR A 33 -7.75 -10.75 -8.85
CA TYR A 33 -6.53 -10.00 -8.53
C TYR A 33 -6.69 -8.91 -7.46
N LEU A 34 -7.93 -8.57 -7.10
CA LEU A 34 -8.28 -7.54 -6.10
C LEU A 34 -9.13 -8.10 -4.94
N ASP A 35 -9.43 -9.40 -4.94
CA ASP A 35 -10.16 -10.07 -3.87
C ASP A 35 -9.18 -10.59 -2.78
N PRO A 36 -9.20 -10.03 -1.56
CA PRO A 36 -8.28 -10.41 -0.49
C PRO A 36 -8.55 -11.79 0.11
N GLU A 37 -9.68 -12.44 -0.21
CA GLU A 37 -10.03 -13.76 0.32
C GLU A 37 -9.43 -14.93 -0.50
N VAL A 38 -8.83 -14.61 -1.67
CA VAL A 38 -8.16 -15.61 -2.52
C VAL A 38 -6.67 -15.73 -2.13
N PRO A 39 -6.19 -16.90 -1.68
CA PRO A 39 -4.79 -17.09 -1.27
C PRO A 39 -3.82 -17.04 -2.47
N LEU A 40 -2.62 -16.50 -2.26
CA LEU A 40 -1.51 -16.48 -3.22
C LEU A 40 -0.35 -17.34 -2.72
N GLY A 41 0.41 -17.95 -3.64
CA GLY A 41 1.60 -18.74 -3.31
C GLY A 41 2.70 -17.93 -2.60
N ARG A 42 3.30 -18.51 -1.56
CA ARG A 42 4.31 -17.92 -0.65
C ARG A 42 5.47 -17.16 -1.30
N LEU A 43 6.02 -17.66 -2.42
CA LEU A 43 7.20 -17.07 -3.06
C LEU A 43 6.89 -15.77 -3.82
N LEU A 44 5.72 -15.72 -4.50
CA LEU A 44 5.24 -14.49 -5.14
C LEU A 44 4.88 -13.41 -4.12
N PHE A 45 4.53 -13.82 -2.90
CA PHE A 45 4.15 -12.91 -1.82
C PHE A 45 5.33 -12.09 -1.30
N PHE A 46 6.47 -12.72 -0.93
CA PHE A 46 7.60 -11.98 -0.35
C PHE A 46 8.26 -11.04 -1.36
N VAL A 47 8.54 -11.56 -2.57
CA VAL A 47 9.13 -10.77 -3.66
C VAL A 47 8.16 -9.67 -4.11
N GLY A 48 6.87 -10.00 -4.25
CA GLY A 48 5.86 -9.05 -4.69
C GLY A 48 5.61 -7.93 -3.68
N ASN A 49 5.66 -8.20 -2.38
CA ASN A 49 5.38 -7.19 -1.36
C ASN A 49 6.54 -6.20 -1.19
N THR A 50 7.79 -6.69 -1.16
CA THR A 50 8.98 -5.82 -1.18
C THR A 50 9.05 -5.00 -2.48
N PHE A 51 8.73 -5.60 -3.61
CA PHE A 51 8.67 -4.90 -4.90
C PHE A 51 7.56 -3.84 -4.94
N ALA A 52 6.37 -4.14 -4.41
CA ALA A 52 5.26 -3.20 -4.31
C ALA A 52 5.54 -2.04 -3.37
N LEU A 53 6.21 -2.28 -2.24
CA LEU A 53 6.70 -1.21 -1.37
C LEU A 53 7.74 -0.35 -2.07
N GLY A 54 8.68 -0.95 -2.81
CA GLY A 54 9.64 -0.22 -3.63
C GLY A 54 8.95 0.68 -4.66
N ILE A 55 7.93 0.16 -5.35
CA ILE A 55 7.13 0.92 -6.31
C ILE A 55 6.33 2.03 -5.62
N GLY A 56 5.67 1.75 -4.50
CA GLY A 56 4.97 2.74 -3.70
C GLY A 56 5.93 3.84 -3.24
N PHE A 57 7.15 3.50 -2.84
CA PHE A 57 8.18 4.45 -2.44
C PHE A 57 8.67 5.34 -3.59
N PHE A 58 8.71 4.82 -4.82
CA PHE A 58 9.01 5.67 -5.99
C PHE A 58 8.00 6.81 -6.16
N SER A 59 6.74 6.63 -5.77
CA SER A 59 5.74 7.71 -5.81
C SER A 59 6.10 8.92 -4.94
N VAL A 60 6.85 8.71 -3.85
CA VAL A 60 7.30 9.76 -2.93
C VAL A 60 8.20 10.78 -3.65
N LYS A 61 8.93 10.35 -4.68
CA LYS A 61 9.80 11.23 -5.47
C LYS A 61 9.00 12.12 -6.45
N TYR A 62 7.91 11.59 -7.00
CA TYR A 62 7.19 12.25 -8.07
C TYR A 62 6.20 13.32 -7.59
N GLY A 63 5.69 13.22 -6.36
CA GLY A 63 4.86 14.27 -5.75
C GLY A 63 5.59 15.62 -5.65
N PRO A 64 6.77 15.68 -4.99
CA PRO A 64 7.61 16.88 -4.94
C PRO A 64 8.06 17.35 -6.34
N ALA A 65 8.45 16.42 -7.22
CA ALA A 65 8.83 16.76 -8.59
C ALA A 65 7.70 17.43 -9.39
N ALA A 66 6.44 17.05 -9.14
CA ALA A 66 5.28 17.73 -9.71
C ALA A 66 5.12 19.16 -9.14
N MET A 67 5.39 19.36 -7.85
CA MET A 67 5.30 20.67 -7.20
C MET A 67 6.35 21.66 -7.69
N ASP A 68 7.56 21.17 -7.97
CA ASP A 68 8.71 21.95 -8.44
C ASP A 68 8.76 22.11 -9.97
N SER A 69 7.77 21.57 -10.69
CA SER A 69 7.72 21.64 -12.15
C SER A 69 7.65 23.09 -12.65
N LYS A 70 8.43 23.38 -13.70
CA LYS A 70 8.46 24.72 -14.32
C LYS A 70 7.38 24.87 -15.37
N THR A 71 6.96 23.76 -15.97
CA THR A 71 5.94 23.72 -17.02
C THR A 71 4.74 22.87 -16.59
N ILE A 72 3.56 23.21 -17.14
CA ILE A 72 2.32 22.46 -16.89
C ILE A 72 2.47 21.00 -17.36
N THR A 73 3.12 20.78 -18.50
CA THR A 73 3.33 19.45 -19.09
C THR A 73 4.17 18.54 -18.18
N GLU A 74 5.29 19.05 -17.64
CA GLU A 74 6.11 18.30 -16.67
C GLU A 74 5.32 17.99 -15.39
N GLY A 75 4.58 18.96 -14.87
CA GLY A 75 3.75 18.78 -13.68
C GLY A 75 2.70 17.68 -13.86
N ILE A 76 2.01 17.65 -15.00
CA ILE A 76 1.04 16.59 -15.32
C ILE A 76 1.74 15.24 -15.46
N MET A 77 2.88 15.17 -16.14
CA MET A 77 3.65 13.93 -16.30
C MET A 77 4.04 13.33 -14.94
N TYR A 78 4.56 14.16 -14.02
CA TYR A 78 4.95 13.70 -12.69
C TYR A 78 3.76 13.31 -11.83
N ILE A 79 2.63 14.01 -11.93
CA ILE A 79 1.37 13.59 -11.29
C ILE A 79 0.98 12.19 -11.79
N ILE A 80 0.89 11.97 -13.10
CA ILE A 80 0.47 10.68 -13.66
C ILE A 80 1.39 9.56 -13.17
N LEU A 81 2.71 9.77 -13.23
CA LEU A 81 3.70 8.80 -12.76
C LEU A 81 3.55 8.54 -11.26
N GLY A 82 3.48 9.60 -10.45
CA GLY A 82 3.33 9.52 -9.00
C GLY A 82 2.09 8.73 -8.59
N TYR A 83 0.93 9.08 -9.13
CA TYR A 83 -0.33 8.38 -8.84
C TYR A 83 -0.33 6.94 -9.36
N SER A 84 0.23 6.67 -10.55
CA SER A 84 0.30 5.31 -11.09
C SER A 84 1.13 4.39 -10.19
N PHE A 85 2.32 4.84 -9.78
CA PHE A 85 3.17 4.09 -8.87
C PHE A 85 2.56 3.97 -7.47
N CYS A 86 1.92 5.04 -6.98
CA CYS A 86 1.26 5.04 -5.68
C CYS A 86 0.11 4.03 -5.65
N ILE A 87 -0.83 4.12 -6.59
CA ILE A 87 -1.99 3.24 -6.66
C ILE A 87 -1.55 1.79 -6.84
N TYR A 88 -0.62 1.51 -7.77
CA TYR A 88 -0.15 0.14 -7.97
C TYR A 88 0.55 -0.41 -6.72
N GLY A 89 1.52 0.34 -6.18
CA GLY A 89 2.31 -0.08 -5.03
C GLY A 89 1.47 -0.31 -3.77
N PHE A 90 0.62 0.65 -3.41
CA PHE A 90 -0.23 0.52 -2.22
C PHE A 90 -1.33 -0.52 -2.39
N THR A 91 -1.97 -0.63 -3.56
CA THR A 91 -2.99 -1.67 -3.79
C THR A 91 -2.38 -3.05 -3.60
N PHE A 92 -1.20 -3.30 -4.18
CA PHE A 92 -0.52 -4.58 -4.07
C PHE A 92 -0.01 -4.84 -2.63
N PHE A 93 0.52 -3.82 -1.96
CA PHE A 93 0.94 -3.88 -0.56
C PHE A 93 -0.21 -4.24 0.39
N PHE A 94 -1.38 -3.59 0.25
CA PHE A 94 -2.56 -3.93 1.04
C PHE A 94 -3.10 -5.31 0.67
N MET A 95 -3.24 -5.61 -0.62
CA MET A 95 -3.71 -6.93 -1.09
C MET A 95 -2.91 -8.08 -0.48
N THR A 96 -1.59 -7.97 -0.53
CA THR A 96 -0.70 -9.04 -0.04
C THR A 96 -0.89 -9.26 1.45
N GLY A 97 -0.80 -8.21 2.28
CA GLY A 97 -0.95 -8.38 3.72
C GLY A 97 -2.37 -8.75 4.17
N MET A 98 -3.41 -8.24 3.49
CA MET A 98 -4.80 -8.64 3.73
C MET A 98 -5.02 -10.12 3.44
N ARG A 99 -4.51 -10.62 2.30
CA ARG A 99 -4.52 -12.06 1.96
C ARG A 99 -3.78 -12.89 2.97
N ARG A 100 -2.63 -12.40 3.45
CA ARG A 100 -1.82 -13.13 4.43
C ARG A 100 -2.53 -13.23 5.78
N SER A 101 -3.13 -12.14 6.23
CA SER A 101 -3.99 -12.13 7.41
C SER A 101 -5.09 -13.19 7.28
N TYR A 102 -5.76 -13.22 6.12
CA TYR A 102 -6.81 -14.20 5.83
C TYR A 102 -6.30 -15.65 5.81
N ASP A 103 -5.15 -15.89 5.19
CA ASP A 103 -4.49 -17.20 5.11
C ASP A 103 -4.08 -17.76 6.49
N ILE A 104 -3.71 -16.89 7.44
CA ILE A 104 -3.42 -17.27 8.84
C ILE A 104 -4.73 -17.57 9.63
N GLY A 105 -5.88 -17.11 9.15
CA GLY A 105 -7.18 -17.28 9.80
C GLY A 105 -7.71 -16.02 10.50
N PHE A 106 -7.04 -14.88 10.32
CA PHE A 106 -7.52 -13.59 10.79
C PHE A 106 -8.41 -12.91 9.74
N PRO A 107 -9.41 -12.10 10.13
CA PRO A 107 -10.13 -11.26 9.18
C PRO A 107 -9.18 -10.38 8.36
N PHE A 108 -9.37 -10.32 7.04
CA PHE A 108 -8.45 -9.60 6.14
C PHE A 108 -8.26 -8.12 6.50
N TRP A 109 -9.24 -7.48 7.15
CA TRP A 109 -9.21 -6.06 7.53
C TRP A 109 -8.30 -5.74 8.72
N ILE A 110 -7.80 -6.77 9.42
CA ILE A 110 -6.82 -6.59 10.51
C ILE A 110 -5.52 -5.99 9.98
N TYR A 111 -5.09 -6.35 8.78
CA TYR A 111 -3.83 -5.87 8.23
C TYR A 111 -3.81 -4.34 8.00
N PRO A 112 -4.81 -3.73 7.32
CA PRO A 112 -4.93 -2.27 7.24
C PRO A 112 -5.00 -1.59 8.60
N LEU A 113 -5.72 -2.16 9.58
CA LEU A 113 -5.79 -1.61 10.93
C LEU A 113 -4.41 -1.60 11.59
N PHE A 114 -3.65 -2.69 11.46
CA PHE A 114 -2.32 -2.83 12.02
C PHE A 114 -1.35 -1.79 11.45
N ILE A 115 -1.42 -1.50 10.15
CA ILE A 115 -0.64 -0.44 9.51
C ILE A 115 -0.97 0.94 10.07
N VAL A 116 -2.26 1.24 10.27
CA VAL A 116 -2.69 2.54 10.83
C VAL A 116 -2.17 2.69 12.25
N VAL A 117 -2.34 1.67 13.10
CA VAL A 117 -1.83 1.69 14.49
C VAL A 117 -0.32 1.84 14.52
N THR A 118 0.40 1.09 13.68
CA THR A 118 1.86 1.23 13.55
C THR A 118 2.21 2.65 13.14
N SER A 119 1.58 3.20 12.10
CA SER A 119 1.88 4.55 11.62
C SER A 119 1.59 5.63 12.66
N LEU A 120 0.51 5.51 13.43
CA LEU A 120 0.14 6.43 14.51
C LEU A 120 1.08 6.34 15.72
N SER A 121 1.63 5.16 16.01
CA SER A 121 2.57 4.99 17.13
C SER A 121 3.81 5.87 17.01
N ARG A 122 4.22 6.22 15.79
CA ARG A 122 5.31 7.16 15.52
C ARG A 122 5.08 8.55 16.14
N LEU A 123 3.81 8.93 16.37
CA LEU A 123 3.47 10.20 17.02
C LEU A 123 3.61 10.14 18.53
N VAL A 124 3.71 8.95 19.11
CA VAL A 124 3.84 8.71 20.55
C VAL A 124 5.28 8.43 20.90
N ASP A 125 5.90 7.44 20.25
CA ASP A 125 7.23 6.95 20.57
C ASP A 125 7.85 6.18 19.38
N GLU A 126 9.15 6.40 19.13
CA GLU A 126 9.85 5.77 18.00
C GLU A 126 10.21 4.30 18.24
N ASP A 127 10.50 3.91 19.49
CA ASP A 127 10.80 2.51 19.83
C ASP A 127 9.56 1.63 19.70
N ILE A 128 8.39 2.15 20.11
CA ILE A 128 7.09 1.49 19.90
C ILE A 128 6.82 1.31 18.41
N PHE A 129 7.10 2.34 17.59
CA PHE A 129 6.95 2.26 16.14
C PHE A 129 7.81 1.15 15.53
N GLN A 130 9.10 1.08 15.90
CA GLN A 130 10.01 0.06 15.41
C GLN A 130 9.58 -1.35 15.85
N PHE A 131 9.13 -1.50 17.10
CA PHE A 131 8.62 -2.77 17.62
C PHE A 131 7.37 -3.25 16.85
N LEU A 132 6.40 -2.36 16.61
CA LEU A 132 5.20 -2.69 15.83
C LEU A 132 5.53 -3.00 14.37
N LEU A 133 6.48 -2.29 13.77
CA LEU A 133 6.95 -2.56 12.41
C LEU A 133 7.60 -3.94 12.29
N LEU A 134 8.41 -4.34 13.28
CA LEU A 134 8.95 -5.69 13.37
C LEU A 134 7.83 -6.73 13.53
N GLY A 135 6.82 -6.43 14.36
CA GLY A 135 5.62 -7.25 14.50
C GLY A 135 4.89 -7.46 13.17
N MET A 136 4.76 -6.41 12.34
CA MET A 136 4.20 -6.51 10.98
C MET A 136 4.98 -7.50 10.13
N TYR A 137 6.31 -7.41 10.18
CA TYR A 137 7.19 -8.26 9.38
C TYR A 137 7.09 -9.72 9.80
N ILE A 138 7.08 -10.00 11.11
CA ILE A 138 6.91 -11.35 11.65
C ILE A 138 5.52 -11.90 11.27
N PHE A 139 4.46 -11.11 11.42
CA PHE A 139 3.10 -11.48 11.03
C PHE A 139 3.01 -11.91 9.55
N LEU A 140 3.69 -11.18 8.67
CA LEU A 140 3.74 -11.54 7.24
C LEU A 140 4.49 -12.86 6.99
N LEU A 141 5.45 -13.23 7.85
CA LEU A 141 6.30 -14.41 7.73
C LEU A 141 5.73 -15.69 8.35
N GLU A 142 4.63 -15.61 9.09
CA GLU A 142 4.05 -16.80 9.73
C GLU A 142 3.71 -17.92 8.71
N PRO A 143 3.43 -19.15 9.16
CA PRO A 143 2.74 -20.11 8.32
C PRO A 143 1.27 -19.74 8.13
N GLY A 144 0.72 -20.01 6.94
CA GLY A 144 -0.73 -19.97 6.72
C GLY A 144 -1.38 -21.24 7.27
N ARG A 145 -2.70 -21.32 7.25
CA ARG A 145 -3.39 -22.59 7.54
C ARG A 145 -2.90 -23.65 6.54
N ASN A 146 -2.41 -24.76 7.07
CA ASN A 146 -2.23 -25.96 6.28
C ASN A 146 -3.63 -26.43 5.84
N ASN A 147 -3.98 -26.18 4.59
CA ASN A 147 -5.04 -26.94 3.94
C ASN A 147 -4.39 -28.23 3.42
N ASN A 148 -4.25 -29.21 4.32
CA ASN A 148 -4.34 -30.59 3.87
C ASN A 148 -5.80 -30.87 3.51
#